data_AF-A0A9P1N0M4-F1
#
_entry.id   AF-A0A9P1N0M4-F1
#
_cell.length_a   1.000
_cell.length_b   1.000
_cell.length_c   1.000
_cell.angle_alpha   90.00
_cell.angle_beta   90.00
_cell.angle_gamma   90.00
#
_symmetry.space_group_name_H-M   'P 1'
#
loop_
_entity.id
_entity.type
_entity.pdbx_description
1 polymer ?
#
loop_
_entity_poly.entity_id
_entity_poly.type
_entity_poly.pdbx_seq_one_letter_code
_entity_poly.pdbx_strand_id
1 'polypeptide(L)'
;MPKQEFGYEDLMGVLAVWCVFFAVIGVITVTCINFCCINEYDDVTVLEKWGHKKRLGVRLGIHKRAVIQRTVDMEKFKADIK
;
A
#
# COMPACT_ATOMS: atom_id res chain seq x y z
N MET A 1 -13.86 -41.37 -15.64
CA MET A 1 -14.16 -40.31 -14.66
C MET A 1 -15.39 -39.57 -15.14
N PRO A 2 -16.45 -39.42 -14.33
CA PRO A 2 -17.60 -38.60 -14.72
C PRO A 2 -17.12 -37.18 -15.05
N LYS A 3 -17.61 -36.61 -16.16
CA LYS A 3 -17.29 -35.23 -16.53
C LYS A 3 -17.94 -34.29 -15.52
N GLN A 4 -17.12 -33.48 -14.85
CA GLN A 4 -17.62 -32.46 -13.95
C GLN A 4 -18.24 -31.34 -14.80
N GLU A 5 -19.56 -31.17 -14.67
CA GLU A 5 -20.29 -30.04 -15.24
C GLU A 5 -19.92 -28.79 -14.43
N PHE A 6 -19.02 -27.96 -14.96
CA PHE A 6 -18.62 -26.72 -14.29
C PHE A 6 -19.72 -25.67 -14.47
N GLY A 7 -20.32 -25.28 -13.34
CA GLY A 7 -21.30 -24.21 -13.30
C GLY A 7 -20.64 -22.83 -13.31
N TYR A 8 -21.43 -21.79 -13.62
CA TYR A 8 -20.99 -20.40 -13.45
C TYR A 8 -20.59 -20.08 -11.99
N GLU A 9 -21.25 -20.73 -11.04
CA GLU A 9 -21.00 -20.58 -9.61
C GLU A 9 -19.59 -21.03 -9.21
N ASP A 10 -19.10 -22.13 -9.80
CA ASP A 10 -17.75 -22.63 -9.54
C ASP A 10 -16.67 -21.64 -10.00
N LEU A 11 -16.90 -20.98 -11.14
CA LEU A 11 -15.99 -19.95 -11.66
C LEU A 11 -16.00 -18.68 -10.78
N MET A 12 -17.18 -18.25 -10.36
CA MET A 12 -17.33 -17.09 -9.46
C MET A 12 -16.71 -17.35 -8.09
N GLY A 13 -16.78 -18.59 -7.59
CA GLY A 13 -16.10 -19.00 -6.37
C GLY A 13 -14.59 -18.79 -6.45
N VAL A 14 -13.96 -19.19 -7.55
CA VAL A 14 -12.51 -18.98 -7.77
C VAL A 14 -12.17 -17.49 -7.79
N LEU A 15 -12.95 -16.67 -8.48
CA LEU A 15 -12.74 -15.21 -8.52
C LEU A 15 -12.92 -14.55 -7.15
N ALA A 16 -13.92 -14.97 -6.38
CA ALA A 16 -14.17 -14.45 -5.04
C ALA A 16 -13.00 -14.78 -4.10
N VAL A 17 -12.52 -16.03 -4.09
CA VAL A 17 -11.37 -16.44 -3.29
C VAL A 17 -10.11 -15.68 -3.70
N TRP A 18 -9.90 -15.50 -5.01
CA TRP A 18 -8.79 -14.72 -5.54
C TRP A 18 -8.82 -13.26 -5.03
N CYS A 19 -9.96 -12.58 -5.15
CA CYS A 19 -10.13 -11.22 -4.64
C CYS A 19 -9.88 -11.12 -3.13
N VAL A 20 -10.42 -12.06 -2.34
CA VAL A 20 -10.24 -12.08 -0.89
C VAL A 20 -8.77 -12.29 -0.53
N PHE A 21 -8.08 -13.21 -1.20
CA PHE A 21 -6.67 -13.49 -0.95
C PHE A 21 -5.79 -12.25 -1.17
N PHE A 22 -5.95 -11.57 -2.32
CA PHE A 22 -5.20 -10.35 -2.61
C PHE A 22 -5.60 -9.19 -1.69
N ALA A 23 -6.86 -9.09 -1.30
CA ALA A 23 -7.30 -8.09 -0.34
C ALA A 23 -6.63 -8.31 1.03
N VAL A 24 -6.58 -9.56 1.52
CA VAL A 24 -5.93 -9.90 2.79
C VAL A 24 -4.43 -9.61 2.74
N ILE A 25 -3.73 -10.01 1.67
CA ILE A 25 -2.31 -9.65 1.47
C ILE A 25 -2.12 -8.14 1.45
N GLY A 26 -2.99 -7.43 0.74
CA GLY A 26 -2.97 -5.97 0.65
C GLY A 26 -3.12 -5.32 2.03
N VAL A 27 -4.08 -5.79 2.83
CA VAL A 27 -4.28 -5.32 4.21
C VAL A 27 -3.03 -5.59 5.03
N ILE A 28 -2.51 -6.82 5.06
CA ILE A 28 -1.31 -7.17 5.83
C ILE A 28 -0.10 -6.33 5.41
N THR A 29 0.09 -6.11 4.11
CA THR A 29 1.18 -5.28 3.60
C THR A 29 1.02 -3.83 4.06
N VAL A 30 -0.18 -3.27 3.92
CA VAL A 30 -0.44 -1.88 4.30
C VAL A 30 -0.47 -1.68 5.82
N THR A 31 -0.90 -2.64 6.62
CA THR A 31 -1.01 -2.49 8.08
C THR A 31 0.21 -3.03 8.81
N CYS A 32 0.65 -4.25 8.52
CA CYS A 32 1.76 -4.85 9.26
C CYS A 32 3.10 -4.28 8.80
N ILE A 33 3.36 -4.23 7.50
CA ILE A 33 4.66 -3.75 7.02
C ILE A 33 4.75 -2.23 7.20
N ASN A 34 3.75 -1.48 6.71
CA ASN A 34 3.80 -0.02 6.68
C ASN A 34 3.59 0.65 8.07
N PHE A 35 2.85 0.03 9.00
CA PHE A 35 2.63 0.60 10.35
C PHE A 35 3.33 -0.15 11.49
N CYS A 36 3.61 -1.45 11.40
CA CYS A 36 4.24 -2.17 12.51
C CYS A 36 5.75 -2.38 12.32
N CYS A 37 6.23 -2.52 11.09
CA CYS A 37 7.64 -2.84 10.83
C CYS A 37 8.53 -1.62 10.52
N ILE A 38 7.94 -0.45 10.28
CA ILE A 38 8.69 0.79 10.00
C ILE A 38 8.85 1.57 11.29
N ASN A 39 10.06 1.96 11.60
CA ASN A 39 10.35 2.75 12.78
C ASN A 39 10.49 4.24 12.43
N GLU A 40 10.43 5.13 13.42
CA GLU A 40 10.55 6.61 13.19
C GLU A 40 11.90 7.07 12.60
N TYR A 41 12.87 6.15 12.55
CA TYR A 41 14.21 6.38 11.99
C TYR A 41 14.38 5.84 10.57
N ASP A 42 13.41 5.07 10.07
CA ASP A 42 13.43 4.54 8.71
C ASP A 42 12.96 5.57 7.69
N ASP A 43 13.32 5.35 6.42
CA ASP A 43 12.92 6.24 5.34
C ASP A 43 11.39 6.31 5.18
N VAL A 44 10.92 7.51 4.81
CA VAL A 44 9.49 7.75 4.56
C VAL A 44 8.99 6.85 3.45
N THR A 45 7.89 6.14 3.70
CA THR A 45 7.41 5.13 2.76
C THR A 45 6.79 5.74 1.51
N VAL A 46 6.79 4.95 0.44
CA VAL A 46 6.16 5.34 -0.83
C VAL A 46 4.67 5.63 -0.65
N LEU A 47 4.00 4.89 0.25
CA LEU A 47 2.60 5.11 0.60
C LEU A 47 2.38 6.46 1.30
N GLU A 48 3.26 6.83 2.23
CA GLU A 48 3.22 8.14 2.89
C GLU A 48 3.48 9.29 1.92
N LYS A 49 4.49 9.17 1.04
CA LYS A 49 4.77 10.15 -0.01
C LYS A 49 3.60 10.29 -0.99
N TRP A 50 2.99 9.17 -1.39
CA TRP A 50 1.84 9.17 -2.28
C TRP A 50 0.60 9.78 -1.63
N GLY A 51 0.35 9.47 -0.36
CA GLY A 51 -0.70 10.07 0.46
C GLY A 51 -0.61 11.58 0.54
N HIS A 52 0.61 12.06 0.75
CA HIS A 52 0.93 13.48 0.80
C HIS A 52 0.76 14.16 -0.57
N LYS A 53 1.27 13.55 -1.65
CA LYS A 53 1.11 14.05 -3.02
C LYS A 53 -0.35 14.16 -3.45
N LYS A 54 -1.18 13.18 -3.08
CA LYS A 54 -2.63 13.19 -3.38
C LYS A 54 -3.47 13.98 -2.38
N ARG A 55 -2.86 14.61 -1.37
CA ARG A 55 -3.55 15.37 -0.29
C ARG A 55 -4.69 14.58 0.34
N LEU A 56 -4.48 13.28 0.59
CA LEU A 56 -5.54 12.36 1.02
C LEU A 56 -6.11 12.64 2.42
N GLY A 57 -5.62 13.65 3.15
CA GLY A 57 -6.19 14.04 4.45
C GLY A 57 -6.02 13.02 5.58
N VAL A 58 -5.50 11.82 5.29
CA VAL A 58 -5.25 10.73 6.23
C VAL A 58 -3.75 10.48 6.42
N ARG A 59 -3.36 9.81 7.51
CA ARG A 59 -1.99 9.35 7.75
C ARG A 59 -1.87 7.93 7.18
N LEU A 60 -1.04 7.74 6.16
CA LEU A 60 -0.79 6.43 5.51
C LEU A 60 0.45 5.72 6.07
N GLY A 61 0.92 6.14 7.24
CA GLY A 61 2.06 5.56 7.96
C GLY A 61 2.29 6.29 9.28
N ILE A 62 3.42 6.00 9.91
CA ILE A 62 3.76 6.48 11.26
C ILE A 62 4.24 7.94 11.24
N HIS A 63 4.95 8.34 10.18
CA HIS A 63 5.62 9.64 10.13
C HIS A 63 4.62 10.80 10.16
N LYS A 64 5.04 11.89 10.82
CA LYS A 64 4.28 13.14 10.84
C LYS A 64 4.38 13.81 9.47
N ARG A 65 3.32 14.50 9.04
CA ARG A 65 3.28 15.24 7.76
C ARG A 65 4.45 16.21 7.58
N ALA A 66 4.92 16.82 8.66
CA ALA A 66 6.06 17.73 8.63
C ALA A 66 7.37 17.03 8.21
N VAL A 67 7.58 15.77 8.62
CA VAL A 67 8.75 14.99 8.24
C VAL A 67 8.66 14.60 6.75
N ILE A 68 7.49 14.13 6.32
CA ILE A 68 7.22 13.78 4.91
C ILE A 68 7.49 14.97 3.99
N GLN A 69 7.01 16.16 4.34
CA GLN A 69 7.23 17.38 3.57
C GLN A 69 8.73 17.70 3.43
N ARG A 70 9.50 17.64 4.53
CA ARG A 70 10.94 17.88 4.51
C ARG A 70 11.67 16.90 3.59
N THR A 71 11.31 15.62 3.63
CA THR A 71 11.91 14.60 2.76
C THR A 71 11.62 14.89 1.29
N VAL A 72 10.38 15.26 0.96
CA VAL A 72 9.98 15.63 -0.42
C VAL A 72 10.71 16.89 -0.91
N ASP A 73 10.85 17.90 -0.05
CA ASP A 73 11.54 19.15 -0.40
C ASP A 73 13.04 18.90 -0.64
N MET A 74 13.67 18.04 0.18
CA MET A 74 15.06 17.63 0.00
C MET A 74 15.27 16.83 -1.30
N GLU A 75 14.34 15.93 -1.65
CA GLU A 75 14.38 15.20 -2.91
C GLU A 75 14.25 16.14 -4.12
N LYS A 76 13.38 17.14 -4.02
CA LYS A 76 13.21 18.15 -5.07
C LYS A 76 14.47 19.00 -5.23
N PHE A 77 15.04 19.48 -4.12
CA PHE A 77 16.29 20.26 -4.15
C PHE A 77 17.45 19.47 -4.78
N LYS A 78 17.59 18.17 -4.46
CA LYS A 78 18.58 17.30 -5.10
C LYS A 78 18.34 17.13 -6.60
N ALA A 79 17.08 17.09 -7.04
CA ALA A 79 16.73 17.02 -8.45
C ALA A 79 17.04 18.33 -9.18
N ASP A 80 16.87 19.48 -8.52
CA ASP A 80 17.14 20.80 -9.10
C ASP A 80 18.65 21.11 -9.24
N ILE A 81 19.51 20.47 -8.43
CA ILE A 81 20.98 20.61 -8.51
C ILE A 81 21.60 19.72 -9.60
N LYS A 82 20.91 18.64 -9.98
CA LYS A 82 21.43 17.62 -10.91
C LYS A 82 21.12 17.96 -12.36
#